data_AF-A0A815Y0X2-F1
#
_entry.id   AF-A0A815Y0X2-F1
#
_cell.length_a   1.000
_cell.length_b   1.000
_cell.length_c   1.000
_cell.angle_alpha   90.00
_cell.angle_beta   90.00
_cell.angle_gamma   90.00
#
_symmetry.space_group_name_H-M   'P 1'
#
loop_
_entity.id
_entity.type
_entity.pdbx_description
1 polymer ?
#
loop_
_entity_poly.entity_id
_entity_poly.type
_entity_poly.pdbx_seq_one_letter_code
_entity_poly.pdbx_strand_id
1 'polypeptide(L)'
;MIFLIFFFQLIFIHSQTIKQLNEISIDEELPIGTIVTFLNDKIPNLDQSLEYDLVKPFSSDLDLFSIDHIRHTLNIKKRIDYEQICLNINFHHCLISINIAVSNHDTINVYIIPIHIKNIDDNLIKFFVNRTIIEIEENDEYWFNKTYILPHAYDADGDLITYSLYLHIWNKPNVLFDLDDKNFLLKPLKKFDRE
;
A
#
# COMPACT_ATOMS: atom_id res chain seq x y z
N MET A 1 -49.65 20.08 54.75
CA MET A 1 -49.29 21.01 53.66
C MET A 1 -47.81 20.82 53.37
N ILE A 2 -47.46 19.82 52.55
CA ILE A 2 -46.08 19.49 52.18
C ILE A 2 -46.01 19.66 50.66
N PHE A 3 -45.28 20.69 50.22
CA PHE A 3 -45.04 21.01 48.82
C PHE A 3 -43.92 20.11 48.32
N LEU A 4 -44.25 19.15 47.45
CA LEU A 4 -43.28 18.24 46.84
C LEU A 4 -42.96 18.78 45.44
N ILE A 5 -41.91 19.60 45.35
CA ILE A 5 -41.38 20.12 44.10
C ILE A 5 -40.47 19.04 43.51
N PHE A 6 -40.97 18.31 42.52
CA PHE A 6 -40.15 17.40 41.71
C PHE A 6 -39.36 18.23 40.70
N PHE A 7 -38.08 18.44 40.98
CA PHE A 7 -37.13 19.08 40.07
C PHE A 7 -36.71 18.05 39.02
N PHE A 8 -37.41 18.01 37.88
CA PHE A 8 -37.06 17.14 36.76
C PHE A 8 -35.86 17.76 36.02
N GLN A 9 -34.63 17.41 36.43
CA GLN A 9 -33.45 17.77 35.65
C GLN A 9 -33.45 16.95 34.36
N LEU A 10 -33.86 17.59 33.26
CA LEU A 10 -33.59 17.11 31.90
C LEU A 10 -32.08 17.10 31.70
N ILE A 11 -31.47 15.92 31.84
CA ILE A 11 -30.10 15.67 31.41
C ILE A 11 -30.13 15.81 29.88
N PHE A 12 -29.56 16.91 29.35
CA PHE A 12 -29.29 17.04 27.92
C PHE A 12 -28.26 15.98 27.55
N ILE A 13 -28.74 14.84 27.04
CA ILE A 13 -27.89 13.83 26.43
C ILE A 13 -27.38 14.44 25.13
N HIS A 14 -26.12 14.88 25.14
CA HIS A 14 -25.43 15.33 23.95
C HIS A 14 -25.30 14.13 23.02
N SER A 15 -26.14 14.09 21.98
CA SER A 15 -26.14 12.98 21.02
C SER A 15 -24.93 13.14 20.11
N GLN A 16 -23.91 12.30 20.32
CA GLN A 16 -22.84 12.12 19.35
C GLN A 16 -23.32 11.15 18.28
N THR A 17 -23.23 11.56 17.02
CA THR A 17 -23.55 10.69 15.89
C THR A 17 -22.27 10.30 15.18
N ILE A 18 -22.07 9.00 14.94
CA ILE A 18 -21.01 8.48 14.08
C ILE A 18 -21.66 8.04 12.76
N LYS A 19 -21.17 8.55 11.64
CA LYS A 19 -21.68 8.23 10.29
C LYS A 19 -20.54 7.79 9.39
N GLN A 20 -20.66 6.62 8.81
CA GLN A 20 -19.76 6.18 7.74
C GLN A 20 -20.24 6.73 6.40
N LEU A 21 -19.29 7.24 5.62
CA LEU A 21 -19.50 7.77 4.28
C LEU A 21 -19.05 6.74 3.24
N ASN A 22 -19.38 7.02 1.97
CA ASN A 22 -18.96 6.17 0.87
C ASN A 22 -17.44 6.15 0.74
N GLU A 23 -16.92 4.97 0.43
CA GLU A 23 -15.51 4.75 0.15
C GLU A 23 -15.02 5.57 -1.04
N ILE A 24 -13.77 6.01 -0.95
CA ILE A 24 -13.02 6.66 -2.02
C ILE A 24 -11.80 5.80 -2.29
N SER A 25 -11.49 5.56 -3.56
CA SER A 25 -10.26 4.89 -3.93
C SER A 25 -9.29 5.86 -4.58
N ILE A 26 -8.03 5.79 -4.15
CA ILE A 26 -6.92 6.59 -4.66
C ILE A 26 -5.77 5.66 -5.02
N ASP A 27 -4.95 6.07 -5.97
CA ASP A 27 -3.66 5.43 -6.22
C ASP A 27 -2.67 5.92 -5.14
N GLU A 28 -1.68 5.10 -4.81
CA GLU A 28 -0.53 5.56 -4.03
C GLU A 28 0.34 6.54 -4.84
N GLU A 29 1.41 7.06 -4.23
CA GLU A 29 2.34 8.01 -4.87
C GLU A 29 1.73 9.30 -5.42
N LEU A 30 0.47 9.59 -5.09
CA LEU A 30 -0.15 10.85 -5.46
C LEU A 30 0.64 12.03 -4.88
N PRO A 31 0.86 13.10 -5.66
CA PRO A 31 1.61 14.26 -5.19
C PRO A 31 1.00 14.87 -3.93
N ILE A 32 1.86 15.36 -3.04
CA ILE A 32 1.42 16.14 -1.87
C ILE A 32 0.61 17.35 -2.35
N GLY A 33 -0.52 17.58 -1.68
CA GLY A 33 -1.49 18.62 -2.03
C GLY A 33 -2.59 18.18 -2.97
N THR A 34 -2.51 16.97 -3.55
CA THR A 34 -3.58 16.40 -4.38
C THR A 34 -4.91 16.38 -3.62
N ILE A 35 -5.97 16.84 -4.26
CA ILE A 35 -7.33 16.83 -3.70
C ILE A 35 -7.90 15.43 -3.83
N VAL A 36 -8.24 14.81 -2.71
CA VAL A 36 -8.90 13.51 -2.63
C VAL A 36 -10.41 13.66 -2.85
N THR A 37 -11.03 14.62 -2.18
CA THR A 37 -12.45 14.95 -2.33
C THR A 37 -12.77 16.34 -1.80
N PHE A 38 -13.87 16.90 -2.29
CA PHE A 38 -14.55 18.02 -1.65
C PHE A 38 -15.40 17.49 -0.50
N LEU A 39 -15.29 18.11 0.68
CA LEU A 39 -15.97 17.69 1.90
C LEU A 39 -17.41 18.18 1.96
N ASN A 40 -17.72 19.34 1.35
CA ASN A 40 -19.07 19.88 1.28
C ASN A 40 -20.04 18.95 0.51
N ASP A 41 -19.52 18.15 -0.41
CA ASP A 41 -20.32 17.17 -1.17
C ASP A 41 -20.59 15.88 -0.37
N LYS A 42 -19.85 15.65 0.71
CA LYS A 42 -19.87 14.41 1.50
C LYS A 42 -20.51 14.60 2.87
N ILE A 43 -20.29 15.75 3.49
CA ILE A 43 -20.74 16.06 4.84
C ILE A 43 -21.86 17.12 4.75
N PRO A 44 -23.08 16.79 5.20
CA PRO A 44 -24.19 17.72 5.11
C PRO A 44 -24.00 18.93 6.02
N ASN A 45 -24.34 20.12 5.52
CA ASN A 45 -24.27 21.40 6.23
C ASN A 45 -22.88 21.73 6.80
N LEU A 46 -21.80 21.27 6.14
CA LEU A 46 -20.44 21.54 6.60
C LEU A 46 -20.10 23.04 6.59
N ASP A 47 -20.67 23.79 5.64
CA ASP A 47 -20.59 25.24 5.51
C ASP A 47 -21.21 26.01 6.69
N GLN A 48 -22.15 25.38 7.40
CA GLN A 48 -22.81 25.93 8.58
C GLN A 48 -22.16 25.48 9.89
N SER A 49 -21.11 24.65 9.82
CA SER A 49 -20.44 24.16 11.01
C SER A 49 -19.65 25.25 11.72
N LEU A 50 -19.57 25.16 13.05
CA LEU A 50 -18.74 26.07 13.84
C LEU A 50 -17.26 25.76 13.64
N GLU A 51 -16.94 24.47 13.63
CA GLU A 51 -15.59 23.96 13.45
C GLU A 51 -15.66 22.52 12.95
N TYR A 52 -14.70 22.14 12.12
CA TYR A 52 -14.48 20.74 11.76
C TYR A 52 -13.00 20.51 11.50
N ASP A 53 -12.50 19.34 11.89
CA ASP A 53 -11.12 18.93 11.62
C ASP A 53 -10.99 17.40 11.63
N LEU A 54 -9.84 16.92 11.14
CA LEU A 54 -9.43 15.53 11.24
C LEU A 54 -9.23 15.14 12.71
N VAL A 55 -9.83 14.03 13.10
CA VAL A 55 -9.48 13.36 14.34
C VAL A 55 -8.10 12.75 14.13
N LYS A 56 -7.13 13.20 14.93
CA LYS A 56 -5.75 12.75 14.80
C LYS A 56 -5.66 11.22 14.92
N PRO A 57 -4.97 10.55 13.99
CA PRO A 57 -4.72 9.12 14.11
C PRO A 57 -3.83 8.83 15.32
N PHE A 58 -3.93 7.60 15.85
CA PHE A 58 -3.08 7.16 16.95
C PHE A 58 -1.61 7.01 16.56
N SER A 59 -1.32 6.74 15.28
CA SER A 59 0.03 6.63 14.74
C SER A 59 0.38 7.81 13.85
N SER A 60 1.58 8.36 14.02
CA SER A 60 2.12 9.42 13.15
C SER A 60 2.28 9.00 11.70
N ASP A 61 2.43 7.70 11.45
CA ASP A 61 2.62 7.13 10.12
C ASP A 61 1.31 7.15 9.31
N LEU A 62 0.17 7.28 10.00
CA LEU A 62 -1.16 7.39 9.39
C LEU A 62 -1.64 8.85 9.27
N ASP A 63 -0.84 9.83 9.71
CA ASP A 63 -1.09 11.26 9.51
C ASP A 63 -0.74 11.67 8.06
N LEU A 64 -1.50 11.13 7.12
CA LEU A 64 -1.27 11.17 5.67
C LEU A 64 -2.13 12.20 4.94
N PHE A 65 -3.17 12.72 5.59
CA PHE A 65 -4.15 13.63 4.99
C PHE A 65 -4.24 14.95 5.78
N SER A 66 -4.74 15.98 5.10
CA SER A 66 -4.99 17.30 5.67
C SER A 66 -6.28 17.87 5.11
N ILE A 67 -6.87 18.84 5.82
CA ILE A 67 -8.02 19.59 5.34
C ILE A 67 -7.56 20.99 4.94
N ASP A 68 -7.93 21.42 3.74
CA ASP A 68 -7.95 22.84 3.37
C ASP A 68 -9.32 23.40 3.78
N HIS A 69 -9.38 24.11 4.89
CA HIS A 69 -10.64 24.66 5.40
C HIS A 69 -11.20 25.79 4.54
N ILE A 70 -10.37 26.45 3.72
CA ILE A 70 -10.80 27.53 2.82
C ILE A 70 -11.50 26.92 1.60
N ARG A 71 -10.95 25.83 1.06
CA ARG A 71 -11.50 25.15 -0.12
C ARG A 71 -12.46 24.02 0.23
N HIS A 72 -12.58 23.67 1.51
CA HIS A 72 -13.33 22.52 2.00
C HIS A 72 -12.90 21.21 1.32
N THR A 73 -11.60 20.97 1.18
CA THR A 73 -11.07 19.76 0.52
C THR A 73 -10.25 18.91 1.49
N LEU A 74 -10.34 17.59 1.30
CA LEU A 74 -9.40 16.63 1.88
C LEU A 74 -8.24 16.45 0.90
N ASN A 75 -7.01 16.63 1.38
CA ASN A 75 -5.81 16.65 0.55
C ASN A 75 -4.76 15.67 1.07
N ILE A 76 -3.94 15.16 0.16
CA ILE A 76 -2.73 14.40 0.48
C ILE A 76 -1.74 15.31 1.20
N LYS A 77 -1.31 14.92 2.40
CA LYS A 77 -0.34 15.66 3.24
C LYS A 77 1.07 15.11 3.12
N LYS A 78 1.21 13.80 2.93
CA LYS A 78 2.48 13.07 2.85
C LYS A 78 2.43 12.03 1.74
N ARG A 79 3.60 11.60 1.25
CA ARG A 79 3.72 10.45 0.34
C ARG A 79 3.03 9.24 0.96
N ILE A 80 2.22 8.57 0.17
CA ILE A 80 1.53 7.33 0.52
C ILE A 80 2.24 6.23 -0.28
N ASP A 81 2.79 5.27 0.43
CA ASP A 81 3.55 4.12 -0.08
C ASP A 81 2.84 2.87 0.44
N TYR A 82 2.27 2.08 -0.47
CA TYR A 82 1.38 0.95 -0.23
C TYR A 82 2.12 -0.13 0.53
N GLU A 83 3.35 -0.43 0.13
CA GLU A 83 4.24 -1.42 0.74
C GLU A 83 4.53 -1.04 2.19
N GLN A 84 4.82 0.24 2.44
CA GLN A 84 5.08 0.73 3.79
C GLN A 84 3.83 0.71 4.68
N ILE A 85 2.64 1.04 4.17
CA ILE A 85 1.45 1.23 4.99
C ILE A 85 0.63 -0.07 5.11
N CYS A 86 0.46 -0.81 4.03
CA CYS A 86 -0.50 -1.90 3.95
C CYS A 86 0.10 -3.27 4.16
N LEU A 87 1.33 -3.51 3.69
CA LEU A 87 2.03 -4.76 3.95
C LEU A 87 2.58 -4.79 5.40
N ASN A 88 3.15 -3.69 5.90
CA ASN A 88 3.67 -3.67 7.28
C ASN A 88 2.59 -3.77 8.36
N ILE A 89 1.38 -3.27 8.09
CA ILE A 89 0.28 -3.21 9.08
C ILE A 89 -0.69 -4.41 8.90
N ASN A 90 -0.43 -5.34 7.98
CA ASN A 90 -1.29 -6.49 7.67
C ASN A 90 -2.75 -6.11 7.36
N PHE A 91 -2.98 -5.10 6.53
CA PHE A 91 -4.33 -4.75 6.10
C PHE A 91 -4.77 -5.65 4.93
N HIS A 92 -5.73 -6.56 5.17
CA HIS A 92 -6.26 -7.47 4.14
C HIS A 92 -6.86 -6.77 2.91
N HIS A 93 -7.15 -5.47 2.97
CA HIS A 93 -7.77 -4.67 1.90
C HIS A 93 -7.25 -3.22 1.81
N CYS A 94 -6.04 -2.94 2.30
CA CYS A 94 -5.39 -1.61 2.27
C CYS A 94 -6.36 -0.40 2.41
N LEU A 95 -7.16 -0.41 3.48
CA LEU A 95 -8.25 0.54 3.70
C LEU A 95 -7.97 1.38 4.95
N ILE A 96 -7.85 2.69 4.77
CA ILE A 96 -7.61 3.67 5.83
C ILE A 96 -8.90 4.41 6.15
N SER A 97 -9.29 4.45 7.42
CA SER A 97 -10.45 5.22 7.86
C SER A 97 -10.06 6.61 8.31
N ILE A 98 -10.52 7.62 7.58
CA ILE A 98 -10.34 9.04 7.93
C ILE A 98 -11.55 9.52 8.72
N ASN A 99 -11.30 10.00 9.93
CA ASN A 99 -12.34 10.47 10.84
C ASN A 99 -12.34 12.01 10.86
N ILE A 100 -13.49 12.63 10.61
CA ILE A 100 -13.68 14.08 10.66
C ILE A 100 -14.69 14.39 11.75
N ALA A 101 -14.28 15.15 12.76
CA ALA A 101 -15.19 15.66 13.78
C ALA A 101 -15.76 17.00 13.30
N VAL A 102 -17.07 17.17 13.42
CA VAL A 102 -17.81 18.37 13.02
C VAL A 102 -18.62 18.85 14.21
N SER A 103 -18.35 20.06 14.67
CA SER A 103 -19.05 20.70 15.77
C SER A 103 -20.12 21.66 15.24
N ASN A 104 -21.37 21.43 15.67
CA ASN A 104 -22.52 22.25 15.35
C ASN A 104 -23.25 22.59 16.65
N HIS A 105 -23.13 23.83 17.13
CA HIS A 105 -23.73 24.31 18.38
C HIS A 105 -23.62 23.29 19.52
N ASP A 106 -24.70 22.54 19.77
CA ASP A 106 -24.83 21.58 20.85
C ASP A 106 -24.64 20.12 20.40
N THR A 107 -23.89 19.88 19.33
CA THR A 107 -23.59 18.51 18.87
C THR A 107 -22.18 18.40 18.29
N ILE A 108 -21.58 17.22 18.46
CA ILE A 108 -20.38 16.80 17.75
C ILE A 108 -20.71 15.53 16.98
N ASN A 109 -20.57 15.59 15.66
CA ASN A 109 -20.75 14.45 14.77
C ASN A 109 -19.39 14.01 14.25
N VAL A 110 -19.18 12.70 14.13
CA VAL A 110 -17.96 12.12 13.55
C VAL A 110 -18.34 11.44 12.23
N TYR A 111 -17.70 11.88 11.16
CA TYR A 111 -17.84 11.29 9.84
C TYR A 111 -16.61 10.44 9.52
N ILE A 112 -16.83 9.20 9.09
CA ILE A 112 -15.77 8.25 8.75
C ILE A 112 -15.75 8.08 7.23
N ILE A 113 -14.64 8.43 6.58
CA ILE A 113 -14.41 8.27 5.15
C ILE A 113 -13.42 7.11 4.96
N PRO A 114 -13.86 5.95 4.43
CA PRO A 114 -12.97 4.89 4.01
C PRO A 114 -12.16 5.30 2.78
N ILE A 115 -10.84 5.18 2.83
CA ILE A 115 -9.93 5.41 1.72
C ILE A 115 -9.25 4.10 1.36
N HIS A 116 -9.56 3.56 0.17
CA HIS A 116 -8.89 2.39 -0.39
C HIS A 116 -7.69 2.84 -1.23
N ILE A 117 -6.49 2.46 -0.80
CA ILE A 117 -5.25 2.76 -1.52
C ILE A 117 -4.98 1.61 -2.49
N LYS A 118 -4.74 1.95 -3.75
CA LYS A 118 -4.35 1.00 -4.78
C LYS A 118 -2.83 0.97 -4.90
N ASN A 119 -2.30 -0.25 -4.95
CA ASN A 119 -0.91 -0.50 -5.31
C ASN A 119 -0.69 -0.12 -6.79
N ILE A 120 0.41 0.57 -7.10
CA ILE A 120 0.89 0.84 -8.46
C ILE A 120 2.33 0.33 -8.60
N ASP A 121 2.73 -0.03 -9.82
CA ASP A 121 4.11 -0.42 -10.15
C ASP A 121 5.06 0.80 -10.04
N ASP A 122 5.59 1.04 -8.85
CA ASP A 122 6.53 2.10 -8.51
C ASP A 122 7.89 1.57 -7.99
N ASN A 123 8.00 0.27 -7.74
CA ASN A 123 9.21 -0.38 -7.29
C ASN A 123 9.91 -1.15 -8.43
N LEU A 124 11.24 -0.99 -8.49
CA LEU A 124 12.05 -1.74 -9.45
C LEU A 124 12.31 -3.16 -8.95
N ILE A 125 12.18 -4.12 -9.88
CA ILE A 125 12.65 -5.49 -9.74
C ILE A 125 14.16 -5.51 -9.41
N LYS A 126 14.55 -6.22 -8.35
CA LYS A 126 15.94 -6.29 -7.85
C LYS A 126 16.35 -7.71 -7.50
N PHE A 127 17.61 -8.06 -7.74
CA PHE A 127 18.22 -9.25 -7.13
C PHE A 127 18.91 -8.86 -5.82
N PHE A 128 18.86 -9.73 -4.81
CA PHE A 128 19.64 -9.54 -3.58
C PHE A 128 21.16 -9.72 -3.79
N VAL A 129 21.54 -10.32 -4.91
CA VAL A 129 22.94 -10.53 -5.29
C VAL A 129 23.22 -9.89 -6.65
N ASN A 130 24.28 -9.10 -6.72
CA ASN A 130 24.66 -8.40 -7.96
C ASN A 130 25.32 -9.35 -8.99
N ARG A 131 25.91 -10.45 -8.51
CA ARG A 131 26.58 -11.44 -9.36
C ARG A 131 26.57 -12.79 -8.68
N THR A 132 26.22 -13.81 -9.46
CA THR A 132 26.39 -15.22 -9.10
C THR A 132 27.49 -15.82 -9.98
N ILE A 133 28.40 -16.58 -9.36
CA ILE A 133 29.44 -17.32 -10.07
C ILE A 133 29.12 -18.80 -9.93
N ILE A 134 29.00 -19.48 -11.07
CA ILE A 134 28.79 -20.93 -11.13
C ILE A 134 30.07 -21.54 -11.69
N GLU A 135 30.65 -22.46 -10.93
CA GLU A 135 31.82 -23.23 -11.36
C GLU A 135 31.35 -24.58 -11.91
N ILE A 136 31.88 -24.96 -13.08
CA ILE A 136 31.49 -26.17 -13.79
C ILE A 136 32.74 -27.00 -14.00
N GLU A 137 32.68 -28.25 -13.54
CA GLU A 137 33.74 -29.22 -13.78
C GLU A 137 33.72 -29.63 -15.26
N GLU A 138 34.87 -29.46 -15.91
CA GLU A 138 35.06 -30.00 -17.24
C GLU A 138 35.08 -31.53 -17.18
N ASN A 139 34.72 -32.14 -18.29
CA ASN A 139 34.76 -33.57 -18.47
C ASN A 139 33.94 -34.43 -17.48
N ASP A 140 33.04 -33.81 -16.70
CA ASP A 140 32.10 -34.49 -15.80
C ASP A 140 31.23 -35.52 -16.56
N GLU A 141 31.28 -36.78 -16.12
CA GLU A 141 30.48 -37.88 -16.66
C GLU A 141 29.00 -37.78 -16.28
N TYR A 142 28.69 -37.06 -15.18
CA TYR A 142 27.35 -36.90 -14.62
C TYR A 142 26.76 -35.51 -14.87
N TRP A 143 27.29 -34.76 -15.85
CA TRP A 143 26.87 -33.39 -16.17
C TRP A 143 25.33 -33.25 -16.34
N PHE A 144 24.67 -34.25 -16.92
CA PHE A 144 23.23 -34.24 -17.20
C PHE A 144 22.36 -34.27 -15.93
N ASN A 145 22.92 -34.67 -14.78
CA ASN A 145 22.26 -34.64 -13.48
C ASN A 145 22.59 -33.36 -12.68
N LYS A 146 23.48 -32.50 -13.18
CA LYS A 146 23.87 -31.27 -12.49
C LYS A 146 22.78 -30.22 -12.68
N THR A 147 22.49 -29.51 -11.61
CA THR A 147 21.63 -28.32 -11.61
C THR A 147 22.30 -27.25 -10.77
N TYR A 148 22.16 -25.99 -11.19
CA TYR A 148 22.74 -24.86 -10.49
C TYR A 148 21.64 -23.90 -10.07
N ILE A 149 21.61 -23.57 -8.78
CA ILE A 149 20.61 -22.67 -8.21
C ILE A 149 20.90 -21.24 -8.66
N LEU A 150 19.88 -20.56 -9.17
CA LEU A 150 19.91 -19.16 -9.53
C LEU A 150 19.26 -18.31 -8.43
N PRO A 151 19.71 -17.06 -8.25
CA PRO A 151 19.06 -16.16 -7.31
C PRO A 151 17.66 -15.78 -7.79
N HIS A 152 16.79 -15.48 -6.83
CA HIS A 152 15.46 -14.92 -7.09
C HIS A 152 15.54 -13.39 -7.14
N ALA A 153 14.81 -12.77 -8.07
CA ALA A 153 14.55 -11.34 -8.06
C ALA A 153 13.30 -11.06 -7.21
N TYR A 154 13.32 -9.96 -6.48
CA TYR A 154 12.21 -9.50 -5.67
C TYR A 154 11.70 -8.18 -6.21
N ASP A 155 10.40 -8.00 -6.07
CA ASP A 155 9.68 -6.78 -6.36
C ASP A 155 8.71 -6.51 -5.20
N ALA A 156 8.67 -5.28 -4.74
CA ALA A 156 7.90 -4.91 -3.57
C ALA A 156 6.40 -4.81 -3.88
N ASP A 157 6.06 -4.48 -5.13
CA ASP A 157 4.68 -4.28 -5.59
C ASP A 157 3.91 -5.60 -5.70
N GLY A 158 4.65 -6.73 -5.69
CA GLY A 158 4.09 -8.07 -5.77
C GLY A 158 3.76 -8.53 -7.19
N ASP A 159 4.31 -7.86 -8.20
CA ASP A 159 4.08 -8.18 -9.60
C ASP A 159 4.67 -9.53 -10.04
N LEU A 160 4.18 -10.01 -11.19
CA LEU A 160 4.68 -11.24 -11.79
C LEU A 160 6.05 -11.00 -12.44
N ILE A 161 7.08 -11.53 -11.80
CA ILE A 161 8.44 -11.50 -12.35
C ILE A 161 8.64 -12.64 -13.36
N THR A 162 9.17 -12.30 -14.54
CA THR A 162 9.54 -13.27 -15.58
C THR A 162 11.05 -13.30 -15.79
N TYR A 163 11.58 -14.50 -16.02
CA TYR A 163 13.02 -14.74 -16.16
C TYR A 163 13.33 -15.22 -17.58
N SER A 164 14.45 -14.76 -18.13
CA SER A 164 14.97 -15.23 -19.41
C SER A 164 16.49 -15.36 -19.37
N LEU A 165 17.01 -16.32 -20.13
CA LEU A 165 18.45 -16.52 -20.25
C LEU A 165 18.98 -15.74 -21.45
N TYR A 166 19.91 -14.81 -21.19
CA TYR A 166 20.65 -14.10 -22.23
C TYR A 166 22.13 -14.49 -22.19
N LEU A 167 22.65 -14.99 -23.31
CA LEU A 167 24.06 -15.37 -23.46
C LEU A 167 24.79 -14.29 -24.26
N HIS A 168 25.64 -13.51 -23.58
CA HIS A 168 26.31 -12.35 -24.18
C HIS A 168 27.40 -12.71 -25.21
N ILE A 169 27.94 -13.94 -25.20
CA ILE A 169 29.05 -14.32 -26.08
C ILE A 169 28.86 -15.76 -26.61
N TRP A 170 28.62 -15.90 -27.92
CA TRP A 170 29.37 -16.73 -28.87
C TRP A 170 28.65 -16.77 -30.23
N ASN A 171 29.44 -16.71 -31.31
CA ASN A 171 29.02 -16.80 -32.72
C ASN A 171 28.40 -18.16 -33.12
N LYS A 172 27.74 -18.87 -32.18
CA LYS A 172 26.99 -20.10 -32.43
C LYS A 172 25.75 -20.15 -31.51
N PRO A 173 24.56 -20.43 -32.04
CA PRO A 173 23.30 -20.49 -31.30
C PRO A 173 23.13 -21.81 -30.52
N ASN A 174 24.22 -22.47 -30.13
CA ASN A 174 24.10 -23.71 -29.36
C ASN A 174 23.79 -23.34 -27.91
N VAL A 175 22.50 -23.38 -27.56
CA VAL A 175 21.99 -23.19 -26.21
C VAL A 175 22.78 -24.09 -25.26
N LEU A 176 23.60 -23.49 -24.40
CA LEU A 176 24.49 -24.22 -23.48
C LEU A 176 23.77 -24.69 -22.22
N PHE A 177 22.71 -23.96 -21.86
CA PHE A 177 21.95 -24.16 -20.65
C PHE A 177 20.47 -23.99 -20.92
N ASP A 178 19.67 -24.77 -20.21
CA ASP A 178 18.25 -24.58 -20.07
C ASP A 178 17.93 -23.88 -18.75
N LEU A 179 16.92 -23.02 -18.76
CA LEU A 179 16.43 -22.30 -17.59
C LEU A 179 15.12 -22.92 -17.13
N ASP A 180 15.13 -23.49 -15.94
CA ASP A 180 13.94 -23.86 -15.19
C ASP A 180 13.55 -22.65 -14.33
N ASP A 181 12.75 -21.76 -14.89
CA ASP A 181 12.30 -20.51 -14.27
C ASP A 181 11.42 -20.74 -13.04
N LYS A 182 10.66 -21.84 -13.02
CA LYS A 182 9.79 -22.22 -11.89
C LYS A 182 10.58 -22.63 -10.65
N ASN A 183 11.70 -23.33 -10.84
CA ASN A 183 12.53 -23.82 -9.74
C ASN A 183 13.82 -23.01 -9.55
N PHE A 184 14.04 -21.98 -10.37
CA PHE A 184 15.27 -21.18 -10.41
C PHE A 184 16.52 -22.04 -10.59
N LEU A 185 16.47 -22.98 -11.55
CA LEU A 185 17.59 -23.87 -11.84
C LEU A 185 18.13 -23.63 -13.24
N LEU A 186 19.44 -23.56 -13.35
CA LEU A 186 20.16 -23.64 -14.61
C LEU A 186 20.62 -25.09 -14.83
N LYS A 187 20.30 -25.66 -16.00
CA LYS A 187 20.64 -27.04 -16.35
C LYS A 187 21.58 -27.05 -17.56
N PRO A 188 22.73 -27.74 -17.50
CA PRO A 188 23.59 -27.87 -18.66
C PRO A 188 22.90 -28.70 -19.74
N LEU A 189 23.00 -28.29 -21.00
CA LEU A 189 22.43 -29.02 -22.16
C LEU A 189 23.45 -29.91 -22.85
N LYS A 190 24.72 -29.81 -22.47
CA LYS A 190 25.82 -30.63 -22.98
C LYS A 190 26.95 -30.73 -21.95
N LYS A 191 27.80 -31.74 -22.14
CA LYS A 191 29.09 -31.85 -21.46
C LYS A 191 29.98 -30.65 -21.82
N PHE A 192 30.66 -30.10 -20.81
CA PHE A 192 31.66 -29.03 -21.00
C PHE A 192 33.06 -29.64 -21.04
N ASP A 193 33.89 -29.11 -21.93
CA ASP A 193 35.27 -29.52 -22.16
C ASP A 193 36.07 -28.23 -22.41
N ARG A 194 37.17 -28.02 -21.67
CA ARG A 194 37.93 -26.75 -21.68
C ARG A 194 39.13 -26.78 -22.64
N GLU A 195 39.25 -27.81 -23.47
CA GLU A 195 40.37 -28.03 -24.39
C GLU A 195 40.18 -27.43 -25.79
#